data_AF-A0A7Z0KW49-F1
#
_entry.id   AF-A0A7Z0KW49-F1
#
_cell.length_a   1.000
_cell.length_b   1.000
_cell.length_c   1.000
_cell.angle_alpha   90.00
_cell.angle_beta   90.00
_cell.angle_gamma   90.00
#
_symmetry.space_group_name_H-M   'P 1'
#
loop_
_entity.id
_entity.type
_entity.pdbx_description
1 polymer ?
#
loop_
_entity_poly.entity_id
_entity_poly.type
_entity_poly.pdbx_seq_one_letter_code
_entity_poly.pdbx_strand_id
1 'polypeptide(L)' 'MGNLITRIILSVVSFALFVLIFLLSDQQNWPLWVTITLVAVLFIVFNICFVWLYWQKKKRTLDEDDDA' A
#
# COMPACT_ATOMS: atom_id res chain seq x y z
N MET A 1 -17.28 -1.31 8.27
CA MET A 1 -17.13 -0.98 6.83
C MET A 1 -15.87 -0.18 6.50
N GLY A 2 -15.36 0.71 7.38
CA GLY A 2 -14.19 1.55 7.08
C GLY A 2 -12.93 0.80 6.61
N ASN A 3 -12.57 -0.32 7.25
CA ASN A 3 -11.34 -1.05 6.89
C ASN A 3 -11.38 -1.72 5.50
N LEU A 4 -12.56 -2.11 5.01
CA LEU A 4 -12.73 -2.62 3.64
C LEU A 4 -12.48 -1.51 2.62
N ILE A 5 -13.05 -0.32 2.87
CA ILE A 5 -12.89 0.86 2.01
C ILE A 5 -11.42 1.30 2.00
N THR A 6 -10.76 1.37 3.16
CA THR A 6 -9.34 1.74 3.25
C THR A 6 -8.45 0.75 2.50
N ARG A 7 -8.73 -0.55 2.61
CA ARG A 7 -7.99 -1.59 1.88
C ARG A 7 -8.19 -1.50 0.36
N ILE A 8 -9.40 -1.17 -0.10
CA ILE A 8 -9.71 -0.94 -1.52
C ILE A 8 -8.95 0.30 -2.02
N ILE A 9 -9.03 1.42 -1.30
CA ILE A 9 -8.32 2.66 -1.64
C ILE A 9 -6.82 2.41 -1.70
N LEU A 10 -6.24 1.70 -0.71
CA LEU A 10 -4.83 1.36 -0.69
C LEU A 10 -4.42 0.55 -1.93
N SER A 11 -5.24 -0.41 -2.35
CA SER A 11 -5.00 -1.21 -3.54
C SER A 11 -5.07 -0.39 -4.83
N VAL A 12 -6.08 0.48 -4.95
CA VAL A 12 -6.26 1.37 -6.11
C VAL A 12 -5.12 2.36 -6.22
N VAL A 13 -4.72 2.99 -5.11
CA VAL A 13 -3.60 3.93 -5.06
C VAL A 13 -2.29 3.24 -5.43
N SER A 14 -2.05 2.03 -4.92
CA SER A 14 -0.82 1.29 -5.22
C SER A 14 -0.74 0.89 -6.69
N PHE A 15 -1.87 0.49 -7.29
CA PHE A 15 -1.94 0.21 -8.72
C PHE A 15 -1.69 1.48 -9.54
N ALA A 16 -2.31 2.61 -9.17
CA ALA A 16 -2.09 3.88 -9.84
C ALA A 16 -0.61 4.33 -9.77
N LEU A 17 0.03 4.20 -8.59
CA LEU A 17 1.45 4.50 -8.41
C LEU A 17 2.35 3.58 -9.25
N PHE A 18 2.03 2.30 -9.34
CA PHE A 18 2.77 1.36 -10.19
C PHE A 18 2.71 1.77 -11.67
N VAL A 19 1.50 2.10 -12.17
CA VAL A 19 1.30 2.58 -13.54
C VAL A 19 2.04 3.90 -13.77
N LEU A 20 2.02 4.82 -12.80
CA LEU A 20 2.74 6.08 -12.86
C LEU A 20 4.25 5.88 -12.94
N ILE A 21 4.83 5.00 -12.11
CA ILE A 21 6.26 4.66 -12.15
C ILE A 21 6.63 4.11 -13.53
N PHE A 22 5.78 3.26 -14.11
CA PHE A 22 6.02 2.68 -15.43
C PHE A 22 5.96 3.73 -16.55
N LEU A 23 4.94 4.59 -16.56
CA LEU A 23 4.82 5.68 -17.52
C LEU A 23 5.95 6.70 -17.41
N LEU A 24 6.36 7.05 -16.18
CA LEU A 24 7.46 7.96 -15.95
C LEU A 24 8.79 7.35 -16.39
N SER A 25 8.98 6.06 -16.12
CA SER A 25 10.15 5.28 -16.55
C SER A 25 10.24 5.25 -18.07
N ASP A 26 9.12 5.09 -18.77
CA ASP A 26 9.05 5.09 -20.24
C ASP A 26 9.36 6.48 -20.81
N GLN A 27 8.74 7.54 -20.27
CA GLN A 27 8.99 8.91 -20.73
C GLN A 27 10.43 9.40 -20.51
N GLN A 28 11.04 9.08 -19.37
CA GLN A 28 12.38 9.53 -19.04
C GLN A 28 13.48 8.53 -19.45
N ASN A 29 13.15 7.44 -20.15
CA ASN A 29 14.08 6.36 -20.51
C ASN A 29 14.90 5.89 -19.30
N TRP A 30 14.23 5.67 -18.17
CA TRP A 30 14.93 5.30 -16.95
C TRP A 30 15.66 3.98 -17.11
N PRO A 31 16.88 3.86 -16.54
CA PRO A 31 17.56 2.60 -16.50
C PRO A 31 16.71 1.61 -15.68
N LEU A 32 16.60 0.38 -16.21
CA LEU A 32 15.81 -0.72 -15.64
C LEU A 32 15.97 -0.88 -14.12
N TRP A 33 17.19 -0.68 -13.61
CA TRP A 33 17.51 -0.78 -12.18
C TRP A 33 16.75 0.23 -11.32
N VAL A 34 16.52 1.45 -11.80
CA VAL A 34 15.77 2.47 -11.05
C VAL A 34 14.30 2.09 -10.96
N THR A 35 13.72 1.61 -12.06
CA THR A 35 12.32 1.16 -12.11
C THR A 35 12.11 -0.05 -11.20
N ILE A 36 13.01 -1.03 -11.25
CA ILE A 36 12.98 -2.21 -10.36
C ILE A 36 13.08 -1.78 -8.89
N THR A 37 14.00 -0.86 -8.56
CA THR A 37 14.17 -0.36 -7.18
C THR A 37 12.90 0.31 -6.67
N LEU A 38 12.28 1.16 -7.49
CA LEU A 38 11.04 1.85 -7.10
C LEU A 38 9.87 0.91 -6.92
N VAL A 39 9.73 -0.10 -7.78
CA VAL A 39 8.69 -1.13 -7.63
C VAL A 39 8.92 -1.94 -6.35
N ALA A 40 10.18 -2.29 -6.03
CA ALA A 40 10.51 -2.99 -4.78
C ALA A 40 10.15 -2.14 -3.54
N VAL A 41 10.49 -0.84 -3.55
CA VAL A 41 10.12 0.10 -2.48
C VAL A 41 8.60 0.20 -2.35
N LEU A 42 7.88 0.34 -3.47
CA LEU A 42 6.41 0.39 -3.48
C LEU A 42 5.81 -0.86 -2.82
N PHE A 43 6.36 -2.04 -3.13
CA PHE A 43 5.91 -3.31 -2.57
C PHE A 43 6.14 -3.41 -1.06
N ILE A 44 7.29 -2.93 -0.57
CA ILE A 44 7.60 -2.88 0.87
C ILE A 44 6.61 -1.96 1.59
N VAL A 45 6.41 -0.75 1.07
CA VAL A 45 5.46 0.22 1.66
C VAL A 45 4.04 -0.34 1.67
N PHE A 46 3.61 -0.99 0.59
CA PHE A 46 2.30 -1.63 0.53
C PHE A 46 2.13 -2.69 1.62
N ASN A 47 3.13 -3.56 1.82
CA ASN A 47 3.10 -4.58 2.87
C ASN A 47 3.06 -3.97 4.27
N ILE A 48 3.86 -2.93 4.54
CA ILE A 48 3.85 -2.22 5.83
C ILE A 48 2.47 -1.63 6.10
N CYS A 49 1.89 -0.91 5.14
CA CYS A 49 0.54 -0.34 5.26
C CYS A 49 -0.51 -1.42 5.48
N PHE A 50 -0.38 -2.57 4.82
CA PHE A 50 -1.31 -3.68 4.96
C PHE A 50 -1.25 -4.31 6.36
N VAL A 51 -0.05 -4.59 6.87
CA VAL A 51 0.17 -5.10 8.23
C VAL A 51 -0.32 -4.09 9.26
N TRP A 52 -0.08 -2.80 9.03
CA TRP A 52 -0.57 -1.73 9.89
C TRP A 52 -2.10 -1.71 9.95
N LEU A 53 -2.79 -1.74 8.81
CA LEU A 53 -4.25 -1.78 8.76
C LEU A 53 -4.82 -3.03 9.46
N TYR A 54 -4.14 -4.16 9.33
CA TYR A 54 -4.48 -5.38 10.07
C TYR A 54 -4.34 -5.19 11.58
N TRP A 55 -3.23 -4.61 12.02
CA TRP A 55 -2.98 -4.30 13.43
C TRP A 55 -3.99 -3.30 14.01
N GLN A 56 -4.34 -2.26 13.26
CA GLN A 56 -5.37 -1.31 13.64
C GLN A 56 -6.72 -1.99 13.84
N LYS A 57 -7.09 -2.90 12.93
CA LYS A 57 -8.31 -3.69 13.08
C LYS A 57 -8.27 -4.53 14.37
N LYS A 58 -7.15 -5.23 14.61
CA LYS A 58 -6.97 -6.08 15.80
C LYS A 58 -7.04 -5.28 17.09
N LYS A 59 -6.38 -4.11 17.16
CA LYS A 59 -6.47 -3.21 18.32
C LYS A 59 -7.89 -2.73 18.59
N ARG A 60 -8.62 -2.33 17.55
CA ARG A 60 -10.00 -1.87 17.69
C ARG A 60 -10.93 -2.94 18.24
N THR A 61 -10.73 -4.20 17.84
CA THR A 61 -11.51 -5.33 18.38
C THR A 61 -11.16 -5.63 19.83
N LEU A 62 -9.91 -5.43 20.25
CA LEU A 62 -9.50 -5.60 21.65
C LEU A 62 -10.04 -4.49 22.56
N ASP A 63 -10.07 -3.23 22.10
CA ASP A 63 -10.69 -2.12 22.85
C ASP A 63 -12.21 -2.32 23.04
N GLU A 64 -12.92 -2.88 22.04
CA GLU A 64 -14.36 -3.15 22.16
C GLU A 64 -14.69 -4.29 23.14
N ASP A 65 -13.75 -5.20 23.43
CA ASP A 65 -13.93 -6.32 24.36
C ASP A 65 -13.55 -5.98 25.82
N ASP A 66 -12.69 -4.98 26.06
CA ASP A 66 -12.27 -4.55 27.42
C ASP A 66 -13.28 -3.57 28.09
N ASP A 67 -14.19 -2.97 27.31
CA ASP A 67 -15.22 -2.02 27.79
C ASP A 67 -16.58 -2.69 28.13
N ALA A 68 -16.67 -4.03 28.13
CA ALA A 68 -17.87 -4.82 28.43
C ALA A 68 -17.78 -5.57 29.78
#